data_AF-A0A355UIQ7-F1
#
_entry.id   AF-A0A355UIQ7-F1
#
_cell.length_a   1.000
_cell.length_b   1.000
_cell.length_c   1.000
_cell.angle_alpha   90.00
_cell.angle_beta   90.00
_cell.angle_gamma   90.00
#
_symmetry.space_group_name_H-M   'P 1'
#
loop_
_entity.id
_entity.type
_entity.pdbx_description
1 polymer ?
#
loop_
_entity_poly.entity_id
_entity_poly.type
_entity_poly.pdbx_seq_one_letter_code
_entity_poly.pdbx_strand_id
1 'polypeptide(L)' 'MSSVKDVFITKEAADMLKVHPSYLIRLGKKIELDETEMREAGTRNYLFSKEAVEKLRKHLKK' A
#
# COMPACT_ATOMS: atom_id res chain seq x y z
N MET A 1 4.53 -16.44 -14.80
CA MET A 1 5.58 -15.83 -13.96
C MET A 1 5.13 -14.43 -13.60
N SER A 2 4.69 -14.21 -12.37
CA SER A 2 4.25 -12.90 -11.88
C SER A 2 5.45 -11.96 -11.93
N SER A 3 5.41 -10.95 -12.81
CA SER A 3 6.50 -10.00 -12.96
C SER A 3 6.71 -9.29 -11.62
N VAL A 4 7.96 -9.18 -11.16
CA VAL A 4 8.40 -8.49 -9.92
C VAL A 4 8.14 -6.97 -9.98
N LYS A 5 7.28 -6.51 -10.90
CA LYS A 5 7.22 -5.14 -11.36
C LYS A 5 6.23 -4.34 -10.51
N ASP A 6 6.81 -3.34 -9.83
CA ASP A 6 6.18 -2.27 -9.08
C ASP A 6 5.71 -2.66 -7.67
N VAL A 7 6.69 -2.72 -6.74
CA VAL A 7 6.45 -2.70 -5.29
C VAL A 7 6.88 -1.35 -4.75
N PHE A 8 6.09 -0.77 -3.86
CA PHE A 8 6.28 0.56 -3.30
C PHE A 8 6.48 0.50 -1.79
N ILE A 9 7.40 1.28 -1.24
CA ILE A 9 7.48 1.46 0.21
C ILE A 9 6.36 2.39 0.70
N THR A 10 6.12 2.40 2.01
CA THR A 10 5.04 3.21 2.60
C THR A 10 5.12 4.68 2.21
N LYS A 11 6.34 5.24 2.16
CA LYS A 11 6.54 6.63 1.75
C LYS A 11 6.10 6.87 0.30
N GLU A 12 6.55 6.04 -0.64
CA GLU A 12 6.21 6.16 -2.06
C GLU A 12 4.69 6.00 -2.29
N ALA A 13 4.09 4.98 -1.68
CA ALA A 13 2.65 4.75 -1.74
C ALA A 13 1.84 5.93 -1.16
N ALA A 14 2.30 6.49 -0.04
CA ALA A 14 1.68 7.66 0.59
C ALA A 14 1.79 8.91 -0.30
N ASP A 15 2.96 9.15 -0.89
CA ASP A 15 3.20 10.27 -1.80
C ASP A 15 2.31 10.17 -3.06
N MET A 16 2.22 8.98 -3.67
CA MET A 16 1.36 8.74 -4.84
C MET A 16 -0.13 8.93 -4.59
N LEU A 17 -0.57 8.66 -3.35
CA LEU A 17 -1.95 8.78 -2.92
C LEU A 17 -2.24 10.11 -2.22
N LYS A 18 -1.22 10.93 -1.99
CA LYS A 18 -1.29 12.22 -1.28
C LYS A 18 -1.95 12.11 0.09
N VAL A 19 -1.58 11.08 0.85
CA VAL A 19 -2.08 10.83 2.22
C VAL A 19 -0.94 10.67 3.20
N HIS A 20 -1.23 10.79 4.50
CA HIS A 20 -0.22 10.54 5.54
C HIS A 20 0.14 9.03 5.63
N PRO A 21 1.43 8.65 5.77
CA PRO A 21 1.87 7.25 5.87
C PRO A 21 1.13 6.41 6.91
N SER A 22 0.91 6.95 8.12
CA SER A 22 0.19 6.22 9.18
C SER A 22 -1.28 5.98 8.81
N TYR A 23 -1.90 6.91 8.07
CA TYR A 23 -3.26 6.75 7.59
C TYR A 23 -3.34 5.66 6.52
N LEU A 24 -2.37 5.65 5.59
CA LEU A 24 -2.26 4.63 4.55
C LEU A 24 -2.17 3.22 5.15
N ILE A 25 -1.30 3.01 6.14
CA ILE A 25 -1.15 1.71 6.83
C ILE A 25 -2.47 1.30 7.49
N ARG A 26 -3.13 2.23 8.19
CA ARG A 26 -4.41 1.95 8.85
C ARG A 26 -5.50 1.61 7.83
N LEU A 27 -5.52 2.30 6.69
CA LEU A 27 -6.47 2.05 5.61
C LEU A 27 -6.24 0.67 4.98
N GLY A 28 -4.98 0.32 4.68
CA GLY A 28 -4.62 -1.00 4.14
C GLY A 28 -5.05 -2.15 5.04
N LYS A 29 -4.84 -2.00 6.36
CA LYS A 29 -5.34 -2.96 7.36
C LYS A 29 -6.88 -3.02 7.42
N LYS A 30 -7.55 -1.87 7.28
CA LYS A 30 -9.02 -1.77 7.33
C LYS A 30 -9.70 -2.46 6.14
N ILE A 31 -9.08 -2.41 4.96
CA ILE A 31 -9.63 -3.03 3.74
C ILE A 31 -9.11 -4.46 3.52
N GLU A 32 -8.41 -5.02 4.50
CA GLU A 32 -7.94 -6.41 4.52
C GLU A 32 -7.10 -6.79 3.28
N LEU A 33 -6.12 -5.94 2.94
CA LEU A 33 -5.11 -6.30 1.93
C LEU A 33 -4.36 -7.56 2.35
N ASP A 34 -4.17 -8.48 1.41
CA ASP A 34 -3.46 -9.73 1.68
C ASP A 34 -1.93 -9.55 1.77
N GLU A 35 -1.20 -10.60 2.15
CA GLU A 35 0.26 -10.53 2.33
C GLU A 35 1.05 -10.27 1.03
N THR A 36 0.46 -10.58 -0.14
CA THR A 36 1.06 -10.27 -1.44
C THR A 36 0.82 -8.82 -1.85
N GLU A 37 -0.22 -8.21 -1.28
CA GLU A 37 -0.60 -6.81 -1.49
C GLU A 37 0.06 -5.85 -0.52
N MET A 38 0.10 -6.19 0.77
CA MET A 38 0.67 -5.38 1.83
C MET A 38 1.40 -6.25 2.84
N ARG A 39 2.70 -6.03 3.01
CA ARG A 39 3.51 -6.76 3.99
C ARG A 39 4.50 -5.86 4.70
N GLU A 40 4.86 -6.25 5.91
CA GLU A 40 5.86 -5.53 6.70
C GLU A 40 7.25 -5.63 6.05
N ALA A 41 7.97 -4.50 6.07
CA ALA A 41 9.30 -4.37 5.51
C ALA A 41 10.19 -3.50 6.43
N GLY A 42 10.33 -3.99 7.66
CA GLY A 42 11.10 -3.34 8.72
C GLY A 42 10.25 -2.47 9.64
N THR A 43 10.92 -1.69 10.49
CA THR A 43 10.26 -0.92 11.55
C THR A 43 9.34 0.15 10.98
N ARG A 44 8.03 -0.01 11.18
CA ARG A 44 6.97 0.94 10.76
C ARG A 44 6.95 1.21 9.24
N ASN A 45 7.45 0.27 8.45
CA ASN A 45 7.42 0.36 7.00
C ASN A 45 6.76 -0.90 6.43
N TYR A 46 6.04 -0.71 5.34
CA TYR A 46 5.32 -1.72 4.60
C TYR A 46 5.68 -1.60 3.12
N LEU A 47 5.68 -2.74 2.45
CA LEU A 47 5.68 -2.85 0.99
C LEU A 47 4.25 -2.99 0.50
N PHE A 48 3.96 -2.31 -0.60
CA PHE A 48 2.67 -2.32 -1.26
C PHE A 48 2.87 -2.77 -2.70
N SER A 49 2.09 -3.75 -3.15
CA SER A 49 2.02 -4.06 -4.58
C SER A 49 1.33 -2.92 -5.33
N LYS A 50 1.54 -2.85 -6.63
CA LYS A 50 0.77 -1.95 -7.50
C LYS A 50 -0.74 -2.12 -7.35
N GLU A 51 -1.21 -3.36 -7.26
CA GLU A 51 -2.62 -3.69 -7.07
C GLU A 51 -3.15 -3.12 -5.74
N ALA A 52 -2.37 -3.23 -4.67
CA ALA A 52 -2.68 -2.65 -3.37
C ALA A 52 -2.86 -1.13 -3.46
N VAL A 53 -1.93 -0.43 -4.12
CA VAL A 53 -2.00 1.02 -4.32
C VAL A 53 -3.25 1.41 -5.13
N GLU A 54 -3.63 0.62 -6.13
CA GLU A 54 -4.86 0.85 -6.91
C GLU A 54 -6.13 0.63 -6.08
N LYS A 55 -6.20 -0.42 -5.26
CA LYS A 55 -7.31 -0.66 -4.32
C LYS A 55 -7.46 0.48 -3.31
N LEU A 56 -6.34 0.94 -2.75
CA LEU A 56 -6.29 2.08 -1.83
C LEU A 56 -6.77 3.36 -2.53
N ARG A 57 -6.33 3.62 -3.76
CA ARG A 57 -6.79 4.77 -4.57
C ARG A 57 -8.30 4.75 -4.79
N LYS A 58 -8.89 3.59 -5.10
CA LYS A 58 -10.34 3.44 -5.29
C LYS A 58 -11.11 3.76 -4.02
N HIS A 59 -10.60 3.34 -2.86
CA HIS A 59 -11.20 3.65 -1.56
C HIS A 59 -11.12 5.13 -1.19
N LEU A 60 -10.03 5.82 -1.56
CA LEU A 60 -9.86 7.25 -1.26
C LEU A 60 -10.72 8.19 -2.13
N LYS A 61 -11.15 7.73 -3.31
CA LYS A 61 -12.01 8.49 -4.23
C LYS A 61 -13.50 8.32 -3.95
N LYS A 62 -13.85 7.42 -3.05
CA LYS A 62 -15.23 7.13 -2.65
C LYS A 62 -15.62 8.00 -1.47
#